data_AF-X1CVE3-F1
#
_entry.id   AF-X1CVE3-F1
#
_cell.length_a   1.000
_cell.length_b   1.000
_cell.length_c   1.000
_cell.angle_alpha   90.00
_cell.angle_beta   90.00
_cell.angle_gamma   90.00
#
_symmetry.space_group_name_H-M   'P 1'
#
loop_
_entity.id
_entity.type
_entity.pdbx_description
1 polymer ?
#
loop_
_entity_poly.entity_id
_entity_poly.type
_entity_poly.pdbx_seq_one_letter_code
_entity_poly.pdbx_strand_id
1 'polypeptide(L)'
;FNNNYKNFLCAYGAAFGDLIGSFIKRRLNVSRGNPLWIIDQLDFAMFAMIMTSIPSFILPEIFLPLDILIISFLLILTPSVAILANTIAYLIGLKNIPW
;
A
#
# COMPACT_ATOMS: atom_id res chain seq x y z
N PHE A 1 7.18 -8.41 -23.41
CA PHE A 1 7.50 -7.53 -22.27
C PHE A 1 7.59 -8.37 -21.01
N ASN A 2 8.72 -8.33 -20.30
CA ASN A 2 9.01 -9.26 -19.21
C ASN A 2 8.34 -8.77 -17.91
N ASN A 3 7.24 -9.41 -17.49
CA ASN A 3 6.47 -9.03 -16.30
C ASN A 3 7.27 -9.11 -14.98
N ASN A 4 8.43 -9.76 -15.01
CA ASN A 4 9.27 -9.98 -13.82
C ASN A 4 9.77 -8.67 -13.18
N TYR A 5 10.18 -7.68 -13.98
CA TYR A 5 10.68 -6.41 -13.43
C TYR A 5 9.59 -5.60 -12.74
N LYS A 6 8.37 -5.61 -13.29
CA LYS A 6 7.22 -4.92 -12.68
C LYS A 6 6.83 -5.56 -11.36
N ASN A 7 6.76 -6.90 -11.32
CA ASN A 7 6.43 -7.62 -10.09
C ASN A 7 7.48 -7.36 -9.00
N PHE A 8 8.77 -7.34 -9.38
CA PHE A 8 9.85 -7.02 -8.46
C PHE A 8 9.73 -5.60 -7.89
N LEU A 9 9.53 -4.60 -8.74
CA LEU A 9 9.37 -3.20 -8.31
C LEU A 9 8.11 -2.98 -7.47
N CYS A 10 7.02 -3.67 -7.80
CA CYS A 10 5.77 -3.61 -7.04
C CYS A 10 5.97 -4.19 -5.63
N ALA A 11 6.55 -5.39 -5.51
CA ALA A 11 6.81 -6.02 -4.22
C ALA A 11 7.81 -5.21 -3.37
N TYR A 12 8.90 -4.74 -3.99
CA TYR A 12 9.90 -3.92 -3.31
C TYR A 12 9.31 -2.57 -2.87
N GLY A 13 8.54 -1.92 -3.74
CA GLY A 13 7.86 -0.66 -3.42
C GLY A 13 6.85 -0.81 -2.29
N ALA A 14 6.07 -1.90 -2.25
CA ALA A 14 5.15 -2.18 -1.16
C ALA A 14 5.88 -2.28 0.19
N ALA A 15 6.92 -3.12 0.27
CA ALA A 15 7.70 -3.28 1.49
C ALA A 15 8.40 -1.98 1.91
N PHE A 16 8.89 -1.20 0.93
CA PHE A 16 9.51 0.09 1.19
C PHE A 16 8.51 1.13 1.71
N GLY A 17 7.27 1.12 1.20
CA GLY A 17 6.17 1.94 1.68
C GLY A 17 5.84 1.68 3.14
N ASP A 18 5.69 0.41 3.52
CA ASP A 18 5.43 0.01 4.92
C ASP A 18 6.54 0.50 5.87
N LEU A 19 7.80 0.41 5.43
CA LEU A 19 8.94 0.90 6.21
C LEU A 19 8.89 2.42 6.38
N ILE A 20 8.56 3.17 5.32
CA ILE A 20 8.41 4.62 5.37
C ILE A 20 7.22 5.01 6.25
N GLY A 21 6.05 4.39 6.08
CA GLY A 21 4.87 4.64 6.90
C GLY A 21 5.16 4.36 8.38
N SER A 22 5.85 3.25 8.67
CA SER A 22 6.32 2.92 10.01
C SER A 22 7.31 3.94 10.58
N PHE A 23 8.27 4.39 9.77
CA PHE A 23 9.22 5.44 10.16
C PHE A 23 8.52 6.76 10.48
N ILE A 24 7.59 7.20 9.62
CA ILE A 24 6.79 8.41 9.82
C ILE A 24 5.97 8.31 11.12
N LYS A 25 5.30 7.16 11.36
CA LYS A 25 4.59 6.91 12.62
C LYS A 25 5.49 7.10 13.85
N ARG A 26 6.75 6.64 13.78
CA ARG A 26 7.71 6.82 14.89
C ARG A 26 8.10 8.28 15.08
N ARG A 27 8.23 9.06 14.00
CA ARG A 27 8.52 10.50 14.06
C ARG A 27 7.37 11.32 14.62
N LEU A 28 6.14 10.87 14.41
CA LEU A 28 4.92 11.48 14.95
C LEU A 28 4.59 11.02 16.38
N ASN A 29 5.48 10.26 17.04
CA ASN A 29 5.24 9.69 18.38
C ASN A 29 3.97 8.83 18.49
N VAL A 30 3.49 8.26 17.37
CA VAL A 30 2.38 7.30 17.39
C VAL A 30 2.89 6.01 18.04
N SER A 31 2.23 5.52 19.09
CA SER A 31 2.61 4.27 19.76
C SER A 31 2.45 3.06 18.82
N ARG A 32 3.02 1.91 19.19
CA ARG A 32 2.79 0.68 18.43
C ARG A 32 1.34 0.25 18.62
N GLY A 33 0.67 -0.15 17.54
CA GLY A 33 -0.73 -0.59 17.56
C GLY A 33 -1.76 0.54 17.45
N ASN A 34 -1.35 1.81 17.52
CA ASN A 34 -2.24 2.94 17.23
C ASN A 34 -2.34 3.16 15.71
N PRO A 35 -3.55 3.43 15.19
CA PRO A 35 -3.79 3.53 13.76
C PRO A 35 -3.42 4.92 13.26
N LEU A 36 -2.87 4.97 12.06
CA LEU A 36 -2.78 6.17 11.24
C LEU A 36 -3.62 5.93 9.98
N TRP A 37 -4.94 6.03 10.15
CA TRP A 37 -5.98 5.51 9.24
C TRP A 37 -5.72 5.64 7.74
N ILE A 38 -5.25 6.78 7.26
CA ILE A 38 -4.99 7.00 5.82
C ILE A 38 -3.66 6.38 5.40
N ILE A 39 -2.63 6.52 6.23
CA ILE A 39 -1.28 6.11 5.90
C ILE A 39 -1.18 4.60 5.96
N ASP A 40 -1.67 3.96 7.02
CA ASP A 40 -1.57 2.51 7.24
C ASP A 40 -2.31 1.66 6.20
N GLN A 41 -3.26 2.26 5.48
CA GLN A 41 -4.06 1.56 4.48
C GLN A 41 -3.55 1.81 3.06
N LEU A 42 -2.76 2.86 2.84
CA LEU A 42 -2.37 3.29 1.49
C LEU A 42 -0.85 3.39 1.30
N ASP A 43 -0.04 3.39 2.35
CA ASP A 43 1.42 3.53 2.26
C ASP A 43 2.06 2.48 1.36
N PHE A 44 1.81 1.20 1.60
CA PHE A 44 2.36 0.13 0.76
C PHE A 44 1.87 0.26 -0.70
N ALA A 45 0.57 0.50 -0.89
CA ALA A 45 -0.04 0.56 -2.23
C ALA A 45 0.49 1.76 -3.02
N MET A 46 0.59 2.94 -2.38
CA MET A 46 1.11 4.14 -3.00
C MET A 46 2.56 3.97 -3.41
N PHE A 47 3.43 3.44 -2.54
CA PHE A 47 4.83 3.24 -2.91
C PHE A 47 5.01 2.15 -3.98
N ALA A 48 4.24 1.07 -3.95
CA ALA A 48 4.22 0.07 -5.01
C ALA A 48 3.84 0.69 -6.37
N MET A 49 2.80 1.52 -6.40
CA MET A 49 2.37 2.22 -7.61
C MET A 49 3.41 3.23 -8.10
N ILE A 50 4.00 4.02 -7.20
CA ILE A 50 5.06 4.98 -7.53
C ILE A 50 6.28 4.27 -8.13
N MET A 51 6.80 3.23 -7.46
CA MET A 51 7.98 2.51 -7.95
C MET A 51 7.72 1.75 -9.26
N THR A 52 6.48 1.35 -9.53
CA THR A 52 6.10 0.68 -10.77
C THR A 52 5.83 1.67 -11.91
N SER A 53 5.29 2.87 -11.63
CA SER A 53 4.91 3.87 -12.64
C SER A 53 6.05 4.79 -13.05
N ILE A 54 6.91 5.23 -12.13
CA ILE A 54 8.01 6.17 -12.45
C ILE A 54 8.89 5.66 -13.61
N PRO A 55 9.32 4.38 -13.64
CA PRO A 55 10.14 3.88 -14.74
C PRO A 55 9.46 3.95 -16.11
N SER A 56 8.12 3.96 -16.20
CA SER A 56 7.41 4.11 -17.49
C SER A 56 7.58 5.49 -18.11
N PHE A 57 7.85 6.52 -17.32
CA PHE A 57 8.12 7.87 -17.84
C PHE A 57 9.55 8.02 -18.37
N ILE A 58 10.48 7.22 -17.86
CA ILE A 58 11.92 7.29 -18.20
C ILE A 58 12.25 6.29 -19.32
N LEU A 59 11.67 5.09 -19.26
CA LEU A 59 11.95 3.96 -20.14
C LEU A 59 10.63 3.36 -20.69
N PRO A 60 9.89 4.10 -21.52
CA PRO A 60 8.58 3.68 -22.03
C PRO A 60 8.64 2.42 -22.91
N GLU A 61 9.79 2.13 -23.52
CA GLU A 61 10.03 0.91 -24.32
C GLU A 61 10.18 -0.35 -23.46
N ILE A 62 10.29 -0.22 -22.14
CA ILE A 62 10.52 -1.33 -21.20
C ILE A 62 9.36 -1.41 -20.19
N PHE A 63 8.84 -0.27 -19.75
CA PHE A 63 7.81 -0.17 -18.73
C PHE A 63 6.54 0.48 -19.29
N LEU A 64 5.41 -0.22 -19.20
CA LEU A 64 4.10 0.37 -19.51
C LEU A 64 3.55 1.11 -18.29
N PRO A 65 2.85 2.24 -18.50
CA PRO A 65 2.20 2.97 -17.43
C PRO A 65 1.11 2.14 -16.75
N LEU A 66 0.85 2.45 -15.49
CA LEU A 66 -0.28 1.91 -14.75
C LEU A 66 -1.58 2.53 -15.29
N ASP A 67 -2.59 1.70 -15.48
CA ASP A 67 -3.92 2.14 -15.86
C ASP A 67 -4.55 2.95 -14.71
N ILE A 68 -5.11 4.11 -15.03
CA ILE A 68 -5.86 4.95 -14.08
C ILE A 68 -6.99 4.17 -13.44
N LEU A 69 -7.66 3.28 -14.17
CA LEU A 69 -8.71 2.43 -13.62
C LEU A 69 -8.16 1.50 -12.53
N ILE A 70 -6.97 0.91 -12.73
CA ILE A 70 -6.31 0.06 -11.74
C ILE A 70 -5.91 0.87 -10.51
N ILE A 71 -5.37 2.09 -10.71
CA ILE A 71 -4.99 2.97 -9.60
C ILE A 71 -6.23 3.33 -8.76
N SER A 72 -7.31 3.79 -9.40
CA SER A 72 -8.56 4.12 -8.70
C SER A 72 -9.16 2.91 -8.00
N PHE A 73 -9.12 1.74 -8.63
CA PHE A 73 -9.59 0.49 -8.04
C PHE A 73 -8.79 0.13 -6.78
N LEU A 74 -7.45 0.20 -6.82
CA LEU A 74 -6.59 -0.11 -5.68
C LEU A 74 -6.77 0.87 -4.51
N LEU A 75 -6.94 2.17 -4.81
CA LEU A 75 -7.18 3.19 -3.79
C LEU A 75 -8.50 2.99 -3.03
N ILE A 76 -9.50 2.37 -3.66
CA ILE A 76 -10.79 2.06 -3.02
C ILE A 76 -10.73 0.68 -2.36
N LEU A 77 -10.20 -0.31 -3.06
CA LEU A 77 -10.20 -1.70 -2.62
C LEU A 77 -9.36 -1.87 -1.34
N THR A 78 -8.16 -1.29 -1.32
CA THR A 78 -7.21 -1.49 -0.20
C THR A 78 -7.78 -1.06 1.15
N PRO A 79 -8.28 0.18 1.33
CA PRO A 79 -8.88 0.58 2.60
C PRO A 79 -10.15 -0.21 2.91
N SER A 80 -10.95 -0.55 1.88
CA SER A 80 -12.16 -1.36 2.06
C SER A 80 -11.84 -2.74 2.65
N VAL A 81 -10.83 -3.42 2.11
CA VAL A 81 -10.39 -4.73 2.61
C VAL A 81 -9.84 -4.61 4.03
N ALA A 82 -9.04 -3.58 4.32
CA ALA A 82 -8.51 -3.36 5.67
C ALA A 82 -9.62 -3.17 6.71
N ILE A 83 -10.61 -2.32 6.40
CA ILE A 83 -11.76 -2.07 7.28
C ILE A 83 -12.58 -3.33 7.48
N LEU A 84 -12.89 -4.07 6.42
CA LEU A 84 -13.66 -5.31 6.50
C LEU A 84 -12.94 -6.37 7.34
N ALA A 85 -11.65 -6.60 7.08
CA ALA A 85 -10.85 -7.58 7.81
C ALA A 85 -10.76 -7.24 9.31
N ASN A 86 -10.50 -5.98 9.64
CA ASN A 86 -10.44 -5.52 11.03
C ASN A 86 -11.80 -5.61 11.74
N THR A 87 -12.88 -5.28 11.05
CA THR A 87 -14.24 -5.38 11.59
C THR A 87 -14.61 -6.82 11.89
N ILE A 88 -14.35 -7.75 10.95
CA ILE A 88 -14.60 -9.18 11.16
C ILE A 88 -13.78 -9.67 12.36
N ALA A 89 -12.48 -9.35 12.41
CA ALA A 89 -11.60 -9.76 13.51
C ALA A 89 -12.06 -9.23 14.87
N TYR A 90 -12.61 -8.01 14.93
CA TYR A 90 -13.18 -7.43 16.14
C TYR A 90 -14.47 -8.16 16.56
N LEU A 91 -15.38 -8.42 15.62
CA LEU A 91 -16.68 -9.06 15.90
C LEU A 91 -16.54 -10.51 16.40
N ILE A 92 -15.54 -11.24 15.93
CA ILE A 92 -15.26 -12.61 16.38
C ILE A 92 -14.31 -12.67 17.59
N GLY A 93 -13.93 -11.51 18.15
CA GLY A 93 -13.08 -11.43 19.34
C GLY A 93 -11.60 -11.77 19.13
N LEU A 94 -11.12 -11.85 17.88
CA LEU A 94 -9.69 -12.01 17.58
C LEU A 94 -8.90 -10.72 17.84
N LYS A 95 -9.58 -9.56 17.80
CA LYS A 95 -8.99 -8.25 18.04
C LYS A 95 -9.82 -7.49 19.07
N ASN A 96 -9.15 -6.85 20.03
CA ASN A 96 -9.82 -6.05 21.06
C ASN A 96 -10.29 -4.67 20.55
N ILE A 97 -9.86 -4.27 19.36
CA ILE A 97 -10.09 -2.95 18.75
C ILE A 97 -10.44 -3.10 17.26
N PRO A 98 -11.31 -2.25 16.70
CA PRO A 98 -11.86 -2.40 15.35
C PRO A 98 -10.99 -1.83 14.21
N TRP A 99 -9.78 -1.38 14.51
CA TRP A 99 -8.80 -0.84 13.56
C TRP A 99 -7.51 -1.62 13.64
#